data_AF-A0A3C0NFM0-F1
#
_entry.id   AF-A0A3C0NFM0-F1
#
_cell.length_a   1.000
_cell.length_b   1.000
_cell.length_c   1.000
_cell.angle_alpha   90.00
_cell.angle_beta   90.00
_cell.angle_gamma   90.00
#
_symmetry.space_group_name_H-M   'P 1'
#
loop_
_entity.id
_entity.type
_entity.pdbx_description
1 polymer ?
#
loop_
_entity_poly.entity_id
_entity_poly.type
_entity_poly.pdbx_seq_one_letter_code
_entity_poly.pdbx_strand_id
1 'polypeptide(L)'
;MGNYEAQWQSLEESTNPFAVMVMAHLKTKATRGVPQERKQWKWSLVRRLFERGYSREDIVRLFRLIDWMMVLPQELQREFKEELKRYQEDSQMPLLSRIELEAKQEGLEEGRQQGLEEGILQTAHEMVLEVLETRFEVVPPQMIEVVNQIEDASVLKRLLKQAIAIPTLEDFQQLLEQPVVSEKNLPGEN
;
A
#
# COMPACT_ATOMS: atom_id res chain seq x y z
N MET A 1 5.40 -19.44 -35.18
CA MET A 1 6.24 -18.67 -34.23
C MET A 1 6.53 -17.23 -34.68
N GLY A 2 6.43 -16.86 -35.97
CA GLY A 2 6.84 -15.53 -36.46
C GLY A 2 5.95 -14.30 -36.16
N ASN A 3 4.77 -14.42 -35.53
CA ASN A 3 3.90 -13.27 -35.29
C ASN A 3 4.21 -12.50 -33.98
N TYR A 4 4.75 -13.19 -32.98
CA TYR A 4 5.10 -12.58 -31.69
C TYR A 4 6.39 -11.76 -31.75
N GLU A 5 7.41 -12.20 -32.49
CA GLU A 5 8.69 -11.50 -32.63
C GLU A 5 8.56 -10.20 -33.44
N ALA A 6 7.78 -10.23 -34.53
CA ALA A 6 7.49 -9.04 -35.33
C ALA A 6 6.68 -7.99 -34.53
N GLN A 7 5.71 -8.44 -33.72
CA GLN A 7 5.00 -7.56 -32.79
C GLN A 7 5.92 -7.01 -31.70
N TRP A 8 6.85 -7.81 -31.19
CA TRP A 8 7.83 -7.38 -30.20
C TRP A 8 8.75 -6.28 -30.75
N GLN A 9 9.31 -6.46 -31.94
CA GLN A 9 10.13 -5.42 -32.59
C GLN A 9 9.36 -4.12 -32.80
N SER A 10 8.09 -4.20 -33.21
CA SER A 10 7.26 -3.00 -33.38
C SER A 10 7.02 -2.23 -32.06
N LEU A 11 6.92 -2.95 -30.94
CA LEU A 11 6.80 -2.36 -29.60
C LEU A 11 8.16 -1.81 -29.12
N GLU A 12 9.24 -2.46 -29.52
CA GLU A 12 10.61 -2.04 -29.23
C GLU A 12 11.04 -0.77 -29.99
N GLU A 13 10.44 -0.48 -31.13
CA GLU A 13 10.75 0.72 -31.92
C GLU A 13 9.79 1.89 -31.60
N SER A 14 8.64 1.60 -30.98
CA SER A 14 7.64 2.62 -30.69
C SER A 14 8.07 3.58 -29.58
N THR A 15 7.96 4.89 -29.81
CA THR A 15 8.09 5.91 -28.76
C THR A 15 6.81 6.04 -27.92
N ASN A 16 5.75 5.30 -28.22
CA ASN A 16 4.50 5.39 -27.48
C ASN A 16 4.67 4.83 -26.06
N PRO A 17 4.34 5.58 -24.98
CA PRO A 17 4.39 5.08 -23.59
C PRO A 17 3.57 3.79 -23.39
N PHE A 18 2.47 3.62 -24.13
CA PHE A 18 1.67 2.40 -24.08
C PHE A 18 2.42 1.17 -24.59
N ALA A 19 3.38 1.32 -25.50
CA ALA A 19 4.19 0.20 -25.96
C ALA A 19 5.05 -0.37 -24.83
N VAL A 20 5.61 0.50 -23.98
CA VAL A 20 6.37 0.09 -22.79
C VAL A 20 5.49 -0.67 -21.81
N MET A 21 4.26 -0.20 -21.60
CA MET A 21 3.28 -0.85 -20.74
C MET A 21 2.90 -2.25 -21.24
N VAL A 22 2.67 -2.41 -22.54
CA VAL A 22 2.37 -3.70 -23.15
C VAL A 22 3.56 -4.65 -23.01
N MET A 23 4.79 -4.18 -23.26
CA MET A 23 6.00 -4.99 -23.09
C MET A 23 6.17 -5.44 -21.63
N ALA A 24 5.99 -4.54 -20.67
CA ALA A 24 6.05 -4.86 -19.24
C ALA A 24 5.03 -5.92 -18.86
N HIS A 25 3.76 -5.76 -19.25
CA HIS A 25 2.70 -6.74 -18.98
C HIS A 25 2.99 -8.12 -19.56
N LEU A 26 3.45 -8.17 -20.82
CA LEU A 26 3.83 -9.42 -21.48
C LEU A 26 4.99 -10.10 -20.74
N LYS A 27 5.99 -9.35 -20.29
CA LYS A 27 7.13 -9.92 -19.55
C LYS A 27 6.79 -10.28 -18.11
N THR A 28 5.88 -9.58 -17.44
CA THR A 28 5.34 -10.01 -16.14
C THR A 28 4.70 -11.39 -16.25
N LYS A 29 3.90 -11.62 -17.29
CA LYS A 29 3.26 -12.92 -17.56
C LYS A 29 4.28 -14.00 -17.93
N ALA A 30 5.23 -13.68 -18.81
CA ALA A 30 6.23 -14.65 -19.29
C ALA A 30 7.20 -15.11 -18.19
N THR A 31 7.54 -14.23 -17.25
CA THR A 31 8.50 -14.49 -16.16
C THR A 31 7.85 -14.98 -14.87
N ARG A 32 6.60 -15.47 -14.94
CA ARG A 32 5.88 -15.98 -13.77
C ARG A 32 6.63 -17.19 -13.19
N GLY A 33 7.01 -17.10 -11.92
CA GLY A 33 7.78 -18.16 -11.24
C GLY A 33 9.29 -18.13 -11.52
N VAL A 34 9.79 -17.17 -12.31
CA VAL A 34 11.23 -17.01 -12.61
C VAL A 34 11.69 -15.58 -12.27
N PRO A 35 11.87 -15.26 -10.97
CA PRO A 35 12.11 -13.88 -10.51
C PRO A 35 13.39 -13.23 -11.06
N GLN A 36 14.43 -14.05 -11.31
CA GLN A 36 15.69 -13.57 -11.88
C GLN A 36 15.51 -13.05 -13.30
N GLU A 37 14.78 -13.77 -14.14
CA GLU A 37 14.47 -13.34 -15.50
C GLU A 37 13.58 -12.08 -15.48
N ARG A 38 12.64 -11.99 -14.52
CA ARG A 38 11.85 -10.78 -14.30
C ARG A 38 12.74 -9.57 -13.99
N LYS A 39 13.76 -9.72 -13.14
CA LYS A 39 14.73 -8.65 -12.84
C LYS A 39 15.43 -8.17 -14.11
N GLN A 40 15.91 -9.09 -14.93
CA GLN A 40 16.60 -8.78 -16.18
C GLN A 40 15.69 -8.02 -17.17
N TRP A 41 14.43 -8.44 -17.31
CA TRP A 41 13.46 -7.73 -18.15
C TRP A 41 13.10 -6.35 -17.60
N LYS A 42 12.88 -6.24 -16.29
CA LYS A 42 12.63 -4.96 -15.62
C LYS A 42 13.78 -3.98 -15.87
N TRP A 43 15.02 -4.45 -15.75
CA TRP A 43 16.22 -3.69 -16.09
C TRP A 43 16.23 -3.21 -17.54
N SER A 44 15.98 -4.11 -18.50
CA SER A 44 15.95 -3.76 -19.93
C SER A 44 14.90 -2.68 -20.23
N LEU A 45 13.69 -2.80 -19.67
CA LEU A 45 12.61 -1.84 -19.90
C LEU A 45 12.92 -0.48 -19.28
N VAL A 46 13.43 -0.46 -18.05
CA VAL A 46 13.79 0.78 -17.37
C VAL A 46 14.91 1.50 -18.09
N ARG A 47 15.96 0.79 -18.55
CA ARG A 47 17.01 1.39 -19.38
C ARG A 47 16.47 2.04 -20.65
N ARG A 48 15.55 1.37 -21.36
CA ARG A 48 14.94 1.90 -22.58
C ARG A 48 14.13 3.17 -22.36
N LEU A 49 13.56 3.39 -21.17
CA LEU A 49 12.89 4.66 -20.86
C LEU A 49 13.86 5.84 -21.00
N PHE A 50 15.13 5.65 -20.67
CA PHE A 50 16.14 6.70 -20.77
C PHE A 50 16.68 6.86 -22.20
N GLU A 51 16.64 5.80 -23.00
CA GLU A 51 17.17 5.79 -24.37
C GLU A 51 16.19 6.41 -25.39
N ARG A 52 14.88 6.44 -25.10
CA ARG A 52 13.83 6.88 -26.05
C ARG A 52 13.48 8.37 -26.04
N GLY A 53 14.25 9.21 -25.35
CA GLY A 53 14.03 10.66 -25.33
C GLY A 53 12.74 11.11 -24.64
N TYR A 54 12.19 10.28 -23.75
CA TYR A 54 11.03 10.66 -22.93
C TYR A 54 11.34 11.88 -22.06
N SER A 55 10.31 12.67 -21.76
CA SER A 55 10.44 13.74 -20.78
C SER A 55 10.74 13.15 -19.39
N ARG A 56 11.35 13.94 -18.52
CA ARG A 56 11.65 13.52 -17.16
C ARG A 56 10.41 13.03 -16.41
N GLU A 57 9.29 13.72 -16.57
CA GLU A 57 8.02 13.36 -15.93
C GLU A 57 7.44 12.06 -16.45
N ASP A 58 7.52 11.82 -17.77
CA ASP A 58 7.05 10.57 -18.37
C ASP A 58 7.89 9.39 -17.92
N ILE A 59 9.21 9.56 -17.81
CA ILE A 59 10.09 8.52 -17.28
C ILE A 59 9.70 8.17 -15.84
N VAL A 60 9.43 9.16 -14.98
CA VAL A 60 8.97 8.91 -13.60
C VAL A 60 7.68 8.09 -13.60
N ARG A 61 6.68 8.52 -14.37
CA ARG A 61 5.37 7.83 -14.42
C ARG A 61 5.48 6.41 -14.94
N LEU A 62 6.20 6.21 -16.04
CA LEU A 62 6.40 4.90 -16.65
C LEU A 62 7.22 3.98 -15.75
N PHE A 63 8.24 4.51 -15.07
CA PHE A 63 9.01 3.74 -14.11
C PHE A 63 8.14 3.21 -12.97
N ARG A 64 7.30 4.06 -12.35
CA ARG A 64 6.38 3.64 -11.27
C ARG A 64 5.45 2.52 -11.73
N LEU A 65 4.91 2.65 -12.94
CA LEU A 65 4.04 1.63 -13.53
C LEU A 65 4.77 0.30 -13.75
N ILE A 66 5.99 0.34 -14.28
CA ILE A 66 6.82 -0.87 -14.45
C ILE A 66 7.16 -1.49 -13.10
N ASP A 67 7.52 -0.68 -12.10
CA ASP A 67 7.89 -1.17 -10.76
C ASP A 67 6.73 -1.87 -10.08
N TRP A 68 5.52 -1.30 -10.19
CA TRP A 68 4.29 -1.89 -9.68
C TRP A 68 3.89 -3.19 -10.42
N MET A 69 4.00 -3.23 -11.75
CA MET A 69 3.64 -4.43 -12.53
C MET A 69 4.66 -5.56 -12.41
N MET A 70 5.95 -5.23 -12.27
CA MET A 70 7.05 -6.20 -12.24
C MET A 70 7.64 -6.29 -10.84
N VAL A 71 6.81 -6.72 -9.88
CA VAL A 71 7.23 -6.94 -8.49
C VAL A 71 8.33 -8.00 -8.43
N LEU A 72 9.41 -7.68 -7.70
CA LEU A 72 10.54 -8.56 -7.43
C LEU A 72 10.59 -8.92 -5.94
N PRO A 73 11.11 -10.11 -5.58
CA PRO A 73 11.52 -10.42 -4.22
C PRO A 73 12.50 -9.39 -3.67
N GLN A 74 12.53 -9.22 -2.35
CA GLN A 74 13.25 -8.14 -1.68
C GLN A 74 14.74 -8.10 -2.06
N GLU A 75 15.41 -9.24 -2.13
CA GLU A 75 16.83 -9.35 -2.48
C GLU A 75 17.08 -8.86 -3.91
N LEU A 76 16.24 -9.26 -4.85
CA LEU A 76 16.37 -8.88 -6.27
C LEU A 76 15.97 -7.43 -6.51
N GLN A 77 14.99 -6.92 -5.76
CA GLN A 77 14.64 -5.50 -5.80
C GLN A 77 15.79 -4.63 -5.27
N ARG A 78 16.52 -5.10 -4.24
CA ARG A 78 17.72 -4.42 -3.74
C ARG A 78 18.83 -4.42 -4.78
N GLU A 79 19.15 -5.58 -5.36
CA GLU A 79 20.15 -5.68 -6.44
C GLU A 79 19.79 -4.78 -7.62
N PHE A 80 18.53 -4.78 -8.05
CA PHE A 80 18.04 -3.92 -9.13
C PHE A 80 18.26 -2.42 -8.81
N LYS A 81 17.97 -1.98 -7.58
CA LYS A 81 18.20 -0.59 -7.15
C LYS A 81 19.68 -0.22 -7.16
N GLU A 82 20.56 -1.13 -6.73
CA GLU A 82 22.00 -0.91 -6.77
C GLU A 82 22.54 -0.82 -8.20
N GLU A 83 22.11 -1.70 -9.10
CA GLU A 83 22.44 -1.65 -10.52
C GLU A 83 21.97 -0.33 -11.15
N LEU A 84 20.75 0.11 -10.81
CA LEU A 84 20.17 1.36 -11.30
C LEU A 84 20.96 2.57 -10.82
N LYS A 85 21.33 2.61 -9.54
CA LYS A 85 22.15 3.67 -8.97
C LYS A 85 23.50 3.79 -9.70
N ARG A 86 24.20 2.67 -9.93
CA ARG A 86 25.48 2.65 -10.66
C ARG A 86 25.31 3.21 -12.08
N TYR A 87 24.27 2.77 -12.79
CA TYR A 87 23.99 3.25 -14.15
C TYR A 87 23.76 4.77 -14.20
N GLN A 88 23.16 5.37 -13.17
CA GLN A 88 23.00 6.81 -13.11
C GLN A 88 24.29 7.58 -12.86
N GLU A 89 25.13 7.07 -11.97
CA GLU A 89 26.45 7.65 -11.65
C GLU A 89 27.30 7.69 -12.93
N ASP A 90 27.28 6.61 -13.71
CA ASP A 90 28.00 6.50 -14.98
C ASP A 90 27.38 7.35 -16.10
N SER A 91 26.05 7.48 -16.13
CA SER A 91 25.32 8.18 -17.20
C SER A 91 25.07 9.67 -16.93
N GLN A 92 25.51 10.21 -15.79
CA GLN A 92 25.25 11.60 -15.33
C GLN A 92 23.77 12.02 -15.41
N MET A 93 22.84 11.11 -15.10
CA MET A 93 21.40 11.36 -15.19
C MET A 93 20.75 11.61 -13.81
N PRO A 94 20.35 12.86 -13.47
CA PRO A 94 19.87 13.25 -12.13
C PRO A 94 18.40 12.86 -11.80
N LEU A 95 17.83 11.86 -12.48
CA LEU A 95 16.38 11.60 -12.42
C LEU A 95 15.93 10.96 -11.10
N LEU A 96 16.60 9.91 -10.63
CA LEU A 96 16.20 9.17 -9.43
C LEU A 96 16.20 10.01 -8.15
N SER A 97 16.96 11.10 -8.05
CA SER A 97 16.87 11.96 -6.86
C SER A 97 15.42 12.44 -6.64
N ARG A 98 14.66 12.78 -7.70
CA ARG A 98 13.24 13.13 -7.52
C ARG A 98 12.33 11.93 -7.31
N ILE A 99 12.54 10.82 -8.01
CA ILE A 99 11.72 9.61 -7.81
C ILE A 99 11.90 9.06 -6.39
N GLU A 100 13.14 8.98 -5.90
CA GLU A 100 13.48 8.55 -4.54
C GLU A 100 12.96 9.54 -3.50
N LEU A 101 13.06 10.86 -3.76
CA LEU A 101 12.48 11.87 -2.88
C LEU A 101 10.96 11.78 -2.84
N GLU A 102 10.29 11.63 -3.98
CA GLU A 102 8.84 11.50 -4.08
C GLU A 102 8.36 10.20 -3.43
N ALA A 103 8.96 9.06 -3.74
CA ALA A 103 8.60 7.77 -3.13
C ALA A 103 8.86 7.77 -1.61
N LYS A 104 9.93 8.43 -1.15
CA LYS A 104 10.20 8.62 0.27
C LYS A 104 9.18 9.55 0.93
N GLN A 105 8.78 10.63 0.24
CA GLN A 105 7.76 11.55 0.72
C GLN A 105 6.39 10.89 0.78
N GLU A 106 5.99 10.15 -0.27
CA GLU A 106 4.75 9.37 -0.33
C GLU A 106 4.71 8.34 0.81
N GLY A 107 5.77 7.53 0.98
CA GLY A 107 5.83 6.56 2.08
C GLY A 107 5.84 7.20 3.48
N LEU A 108 6.44 8.39 3.63
CA LEU A 108 6.41 9.12 4.90
C LEU A 108 5.03 9.72 5.17
N GLU A 109 4.35 10.24 4.15
CA GLU A 109 3.01 10.79 4.28
C GLU A 109 1.98 9.69 4.57
N GLU A 110 2.06 8.55 3.87
CA GLU A 110 1.24 7.37 4.14
C GLU A 110 1.48 6.84 5.56
N GLY A 111 2.74 6.66 5.97
CA GLY A 111 3.07 6.21 7.33
C GLY A 111 2.60 7.19 8.41
N ARG A 112 2.69 8.51 8.15
CA ARG A 112 2.17 9.54 9.06
C ARG A 112 0.65 9.49 9.17
N GLN A 113 -0.04 9.30 8.06
CA GLN A 113 -1.50 9.22 8.02
C GLN A 113 -1.99 7.95 8.73
N GLN A 114 -1.39 6.79 8.44
CA GLN A 114 -1.67 5.53 9.12
C GLN A 114 -1.43 5.65 10.63
N GLY A 115 -0.26 6.16 11.05
CA GLY A 115 0.04 6.34 12.46
C GLY A 115 -0.90 7.31 13.19
N LEU A 116 -1.42 8.33 12.48
CA LEU A 116 -2.44 9.22 13.03
C LEU A 116 -3.78 8.51 13.20
N GLU A 117 -4.21 7.74 12.21
CA GLU A 117 -5.46 6.97 12.25
C GLU A 117 -5.41 5.89 13.34
N GLU A 118 -4.33 5.12 13.42
CA GLU A 118 -4.07 4.15 14.47
C GLU A 118 -4.06 4.82 15.85
N GLY A 119 -3.38 5.96 15.99
CA GLY A 119 -3.34 6.71 17.25
C GLY A 119 -4.71 7.23 17.70
N ILE A 120 -5.54 7.71 16.76
CA ILE A 120 -6.92 8.13 17.04
C ILE A 120 -7.77 6.93 17.49
N LEU A 121 -7.64 5.79 16.81
CA LEU A 121 -8.38 4.58 17.12
C LEU A 121 -8.00 4.05 18.51
N GLN A 122 -6.71 3.92 18.78
CA GLN A 122 -6.20 3.47 20.08
C GLN A 122 -6.65 4.40 21.21
N THR A 123 -6.52 5.72 21.04
CA THR A 123 -7.01 6.69 22.02
C THR A 123 -8.52 6.54 22.27
N ALA A 124 -9.30 6.25 21.23
CA ALA A 124 -10.74 6.07 21.36
C ALA A 124 -11.11 4.78 22.13
N HIS A 125 -10.36 3.69 21.96
CA HIS A 125 -10.51 2.48 22.79
C HIS A 125 -10.20 2.79 24.25
N GLU A 126 -9.03 3.37 24.51
CA GLU A 126 -8.58 3.72 25.86
C GLU A 126 -9.60 4.60 26.58
N MET A 127 -10.12 5.64 25.92
CA MET A 127 -11.13 6.52 26.51
C MET A 127 -12.44 5.80 26.85
N VAL A 128 -12.91 4.88 25.99
CA VAL A 128 -14.13 4.11 26.28
C VAL A 128 -13.91 3.25 27.52
N LEU A 129 -12.81 2.52 27.58
CA LEU A 129 -12.48 1.63 28.71
C LEU A 129 -12.27 2.43 30.00
N GLU A 130 -11.53 3.54 29.96
CA GLU A 130 -11.27 4.40 31.12
C GLU A 130 -12.58 4.95 31.72
N VAL A 131 -13.53 5.36 30.88
CA VAL A 131 -14.85 5.81 31.35
C VAL A 131 -15.63 4.67 31.99
N LEU A 132 -15.61 3.48 31.39
CA LEU A 132 -16.31 2.32 31.95
C LEU A 132 -15.70 1.89 33.29
N GLU A 133 -14.38 1.84 33.40
CA GLU A 133 -13.66 1.56 34.65
C GLU A 133 -13.94 2.62 35.72
N THR A 134 -13.93 3.90 35.35
CA THR A 134 -14.22 5.00 36.27
C THR A 134 -15.64 4.94 36.82
N ARG A 135 -16.61 4.55 36.00
CA ARG A 135 -18.04 4.56 36.39
C ARG A 135 -18.51 3.28 37.05
N PHE A 136 -17.97 2.13 36.65
CA PHE A 136 -18.48 0.82 37.03
C PHE A 136 -17.45 -0.02 37.80
N GLU A 137 -16.25 0.51 38.05
CA GLU A 137 -15.10 -0.08 38.76
C GLU A 137 -14.50 -1.34 38.10
N VAL A 138 -15.34 -2.30 37.71
CA VAL A 138 -14.94 -3.56 37.11
C VAL A 138 -15.61 -3.72 35.75
N VAL A 139 -14.79 -3.75 34.70
CA VAL A 139 -15.24 -4.04 33.33
C VAL A 139 -14.94 -5.52 33.00
N PRO A 140 -15.95 -6.33 32.62
CA PRO A 140 -15.75 -7.72 32.24
C PRO A 140 -14.71 -7.86 31.11
N PRO A 141 -13.78 -8.83 31.17
CA PRO A 141 -12.76 -9.03 30.13
C PRO A 141 -13.35 -9.20 28.72
N GLN A 142 -14.49 -9.87 28.61
CA GLN A 142 -15.22 -10.06 27.35
C GLN A 142 -15.63 -8.72 26.71
N MET A 143 -16.01 -7.74 27.53
CA MET A 143 -16.38 -6.40 27.06
C MET A 143 -15.15 -5.63 26.56
N ILE A 144 -14.02 -5.77 27.25
CA ILE A 144 -12.74 -5.19 26.85
C ILE A 144 -12.32 -5.74 25.48
N GLU A 145 -12.42 -7.06 25.29
CA GLU A 145 -12.13 -7.71 24.00
C GLU A 145 -13.02 -7.18 22.88
N VAL A 146 -14.34 -7.10 23.11
CA VAL A 146 -15.28 -6.58 22.11
C VAL A 146 -14.96 -5.13 21.76
N VAL A 147 -14.72 -4.27 22.75
CA VAL A 147 -14.38 -2.86 22.50
C VAL A 147 -13.09 -2.75 21.70
N ASN A 148 -12.05 -3.52 22.02
CA ASN A 148 -10.76 -3.51 21.32
C ASN A 148 -10.80 -4.06 19.89
N GLN A 149 -11.84 -4.82 19.52
CA GLN A 149 -12.03 -5.31 18.16
C GLN A 149 -12.73 -4.30 17.23
N ILE A 150 -13.19 -3.16 17.74
CA ILE A 150 -13.90 -2.15 16.95
C ILE A 150 -12.89 -1.29 16.17
N GLU A 151 -12.79 -1.51 14.87
CA GLU A 151 -11.85 -0.76 14.00
C GLU A 151 -12.37 0.62 13.56
N ASP A 152 -13.61 0.99 13.92
CA ASP A 152 -14.23 2.25 13.52
C ASP A 152 -14.24 3.26 14.67
N ALA A 153 -13.36 4.27 14.60
CA ALA A 153 -13.25 5.31 15.62
C ALA A 153 -14.55 6.11 15.83
N SER A 154 -15.45 6.15 14.84
CA SER A 154 -16.74 6.84 14.99
C SER A 154 -17.71 6.03 15.84
N VAL A 155 -17.65 4.69 15.75
CA VAL A 155 -18.39 3.78 16.63
C VAL A 155 -17.91 3.96 18.07
N LEU A 156 -16.59 3.95 18.29
CA LEU A 156 -16.00 4.17 19.61
C LEU A 156 -16.37 5.53 20.21
N LYS A 157 -16.35 6.61 19.44
CA LYS A 157 -16.82 7.94 19.90
C LYS A 157 -18.29 7.94 20.32
N ARG A 158 -19.15 7.16 19.65
CA ARG A 158 -20.55 7.00 20.07
C ARG A 158 -20.64 6.18 21.36
N LEU A 159 -19.91 5.08 21.45
CA LEU A 159 -19.85 4.25 22.65
C LEU A 159 -19.36 5.06 23.84
N LEU A 160 -18.34 5.91 23.67
CA LEU A 160 -17.86 6.82 24.71
C LEU A 160 -18.97 7.74 25.24
N LYS A 161 -19.75 8.37 24.34
CA LYS A 161 -20.88 9.21 24.74
C LYS A 161 -21.96 8.42 25.49
N GLN A 162 -22.24 7.20 25.04
CA GLN A 162 -23.22 6.33 25.68
C GLN A 162 -22.72 5.82 27.04
N ALA A 163 -21.43 5.48 27.15
CA ALA A 163 -20.77 5.06 28.38
C ALA A 163 -20.86 6.14 29.47
N ILE A 164 -20.99 7.43 29.11
CA ILE A 164 -21.22 8.53 30.06
C ILE A 164 -22.70 8.65 30.46
N ALA A 165 -23.63 8.35 29.56
CA ALA A 165 -25.06 8.60 29.75
C ALA A 165 -25.82 7.44 30.40
N ILE A 166 -25.39 6.21 30.13
CA ILE A 166 -26.10 4.99 30.54
C ILE A 166 -25.95 4.75 32.05
N PRO A 167 -27.00 4.32 32.78
CA PRO A 167 -26.94 4.19 34.24
C PRO A 167 -26.20 2.93 34.74
N THR A 168 -26.16 1.83 33.96
CA THR A 168 -25.61 0.54 34.39
C THR A 168 -24.67 -0.07 33.36
N LEU A 169 -23.87 -1.05 33.80
CA LEU A 169 -22.94 -1.75 32.94
C LEU A 169 -23.66 -2.77 32.02
N GLU A 170 -24.75 -3.36 32.50
CA GLU A 170 -25.59 -4.28 31.72
C GLU A 170 -26.23 -3.60 30.52
N ASP A 171 -26.69 -2.36 30.67
CA ASP A 171 -27.25 -1.57 29.58
C ASP A 171 -26.19 -1.27 28.50
N PHE A 172 -24.93 -1.06 28.94
CA PHE A 172 -23.80 -0.90 28.01
C PHE A 172 -23.47 -2.21 27.30
N GLN A 173 -23.55 -3.36 27.98
CA GLN A 173 -23.37 -4.67 27.36
C GLN A 173 -24.41 -4.91 26.26
N GLN A 174 -25.69 -4.63 26.53
CA GLN A 174 -26.75 -4.75 25.52
C GLN A 174 -26.51 -3.85 24.30
N LEU A 175 -25.88 -2.68 24.49
CA LEU A 175 -25.52 -1.78 23.40
C LEU A 175 -24.46 -2.40 22.48
N LEU A 176 -23.49 -3.14 23.04
CA LEU A 176 -22.45 -3.83 22.27
C LEU A 176 -23.00 -5.02 21.46
N GLU A 177 -24.07 -5.65 21.95
CA GLU A 177 -24.76 -6.77 21.27
C GLU A 177 -25.64 -6.30 20.09
N GLN A 178 -25.79 -4.99 19.87
CA GLN A 178 -26.56 -4.46 18.75
C GLN A 178 -25.83 -4.63 17.40
N PRO A 179 -26.57 -4.85 16.29
CA PRO A 179 -25.99 -5.05 14.97
C PRO A 179 -25.12 -3.87 14.50
N VAL A 180 -25.39 -2.66 14.97
CA VAL A 180 -24.60 -1.45 14.66
C VAL A 180 -23.14 -1.55 15.14
N VAL A 181 -22.86 -2.40 16.12
CA VAL A 181 -21.52 -2.70 16.64
C VAL A 181 -20.98 -4.02 16.05
N SER A 182 -21.86 -4.95 15.67
CA SER A 182 -21.50 -6.28 15.13
C SER A 182 -21.33 -6.35 13.60
N GLU A 183 -21.87 -5.40 12.82
CA GLU A 183 -22.03 -5.54 11.35
C GLU A 183 -20.79 -5.25 10.47
N LYS A 184 -19.61 -4.95 11.03
CA LYS A 184 -18.39 -4.77 10.21
C LYS A 184 -17.36 -5.90 10.28
N ASN A 185 -17.67 -7.01 10.96
CA ASN A 185 -16.78 -8.18 11.08
C ASN A 185 -17.04 -9.27 10.03
N LEU A 186 -17.12 -8.91 8.75
CA LEU A 186 -17.03 -9.86 7.64
C LEU A 186 -16.10 -9.27 6.57
N PRO A 187 -14.86 -9.79 6.41
CA PRO A 187 -14.10 -9.51 5.21
C PRO A 187 -14.89 -10.09 4.03
N GLY A 188 -15.48 -9.19 3.23
CA GLY A 188 -16.12 -9.56 1.98
C GLY A 188 -15.09 -10.13 1.03
N GLU A 189 -15.09 -11.45 0.91
CA GLU A 189 -14.60 -12.16 -0.26
C GLU A 189 -15.28 -11.59 -1.51
N ASN A 190 -14.48 -11.10 -2.46
CA ASN A 190 -14.64 -11.29 -3.92
C ASN A 190 -13.44 -10.70 -4.68
#